data_AF-A0A0M3KEQ3-F1
#
_entry.id   AF-A0A0M3KEQ3-F1
#
_cell.length_a   1.000
_cell.length_b   1.000
_cell.length_c   1.000
_cell.angle_alpha   90.00
_cell.angle_beta   90.00
_cell.angle_gamma   90.00
#
_symmetry.space_group_name_H-M   'P 1'
#
loop_
_entity.id
_entity.type
_entity.pdbx_description
1 polymer ?
#
loop_
_entity_poly.entity_id
_entity_poly.type
_entity_poly.pdbx_seq_one_letter_code
_entity_poly.pdbx_strand_id
1 'polypeptide(L)'
;MVDEETDKALKRNTPCVNGRYSPDASNAEQVRKQFVILEEYAKLKGLTFVEVDTSNRLSMEFVDAFHAFHRYCYMCGLIKPDRCHHCMSCGACVVKYDHHCPWINKCVSYANYKFFVLYLFYSCVLIAWCVLTSAECIVRYFVRQRWLDGLPHFILVSAAVILCMVFSYYPLGQLLIYHFKLASLNETTCEQAKPPNIRGDPKADYNMGTYRNLRAAFGWGLWLFPVETHVNDGMHFPIRYTIAATGVKYNAVSVKTSV
;
A
#
# COMPACT_ATOMS: atom_id res chain seq x y z
N MET A 1 -8.22 18.38 -11.67
CA MET A 1 -9.11 18.52 -12.85
C MET A 1 -8.85 19.89 -13.46
N VAL A 2 -8.84 20.00 -14.79
CA VAL A 2 -8.77 21.30 -15.50
C VAL A 2 -10.09 22.06 -15.33
N ASP A 3 -10.13 23.35 -15.65
CA ASP A 3 -11.40 24.09 -15.67
C ASP A 3 -12.33 23.62 -16.80
N GLU A 4 -13.61 23.96 -16.69
CA GLU A 4 -14.66 23.49 -17.59
C GLU A 4 -14.44 23.90 -19.06
N GLU A 5 -13.82 25.06 -19.28
CA GLU A 5 -13.52 25.57 -20.61
C GLU A 5 -12.39 24.75 -21.27
N THR A 6 -11.34 24.49 -20.50
CA THR A 6 -10.21 23.63 -20.91
C THR A 6 -10.68 22.20 -21.16
N ASP A 7 -11.54 21.64 -20.31
CA ASP A 7 -12.11 20.31 -20.49
C ASP A 7 -12.94 20.20 -21.78
N LYS A 8 -13.77 21.20 -22.08
CA LYS A 8 -14.52 21.28 -23.35
C LYS A 8 -13.57 21.39 -24.56
N ALA A 9 -12.51 22.17 -24.45
CA ALA A 9 -11.50 22.30 -25.51
C ALA A 9 -10.77 20.96 -25.76
N LEU A 10 -10.39 20.22 -24.71
CA LEU A 10 -9.76 18.90 -24.83
C LEU A 10 -10.71 17.88 -25.45
N LYS A 11 -11.96 17.82 -24.99
CA LYS A 11 -12.98 16.92 -25.54
C LYS A 11 -13.24 17.15 -27.03
N ARG A 12 -13.24 18.41 -27.49
CA ARG A 12 -13.37 18.74 -28.92
C ARG A 12 -12.20 18.21 -29.76
N ASN A 13 -11.02 18.07 -29.17
CA ASN A 13 -9.80 17.61 -29.84
C ASN A 13 -9.44 16.16 -29.51
N THR A 14 -10.25 15.43 -28.74
CA THR A 14 -10.02 14.03 -28.35
C THR A 14 -11.02 13.13 -29.06
N PRO A 15 -10.59 12.09 -29.80
CA PRO A 15 -11.53 11.20 -30.47
C PRO A 15 -12.40 10.46 -29.46
N CYS A 16 -13.67 10.30 -29.81
CA CYS A 16 -14.64 9.55 -29.02
C CYS A 16 -14.85 8.17 -29.67
N VAL A 17 -14.43 7.12 -28.98
CA VAL A 17 -14.55 5.73 -29.43
C VAL A 17 -15.53 5.03 -28.49
N ASN A 18 -16.59 4.43 -29.04
CA ASN A 18 -17.63 3.74 -28.27
C ASN A 18 -18.23 4.57 -27.12
N GLY A 19 -18.46 5.86 -27.37
CA GLY A 19 -19.03 6.78 -26.38
C GLY A 19 -18.08 7.22 -25.26
N ARG A 20 -16.78 6.91 -25.36
CA ARG A 20 -15.75 7.37 -24.43
C ARG A 20 -14.65 8.13 -25.18
N TYR A 21 -14.20 9.25 -24.61
CA TYR A 21 -13.03 9.95 -25.12
C TYR A 21 -11.78 9.10 -24.89
N SER A 22 -11.05 8.82 -25.97
CA SER A 22 -9.85 7.96 -25.98
C SER A 22 -8.64 8.75 -26.48
N PRO A 23 -7.83 9.34 -25.59
CA PRO A 23 -6.61 10.06 -25.96
C PRO A 23 -5.64 9.19 -26.76
N ASP A 24 -5.55 7.89 -26.46
CA ASP A 24 -4.65 6.95 -27.13
C ASP A 24 -5.01 6.70 -28.61
N ALA A 25 -6.24 7.01 -29.02
CA ALA A 25 -6.69 6.93 -30.41
C ALA A 25 -6.45 8.23 -31.20
N SER A 26 -5.81 9.24 -30.60
CA SER A 26 -5.55 10.54 -31.23
C SER A 26 -4.46 10.43 -32.30
N ASN A 27 -4.67 11.09 -33.43
CA ASN A 27 -3.62 11.26 -34.44
C ASN A 27 -2.61 12.35 -34.03
N ALA A 28 -1.48 12.45 -34.73
CA ALA A 28 -0.41 13.37 -34.38
C ALA A 28 -0.84 14.85 -34.30
N GLU A 29 -1.79 15.27 -35.15
CA GLU A 29 -2.31 16.65 -35.14
C GLU A 29 -3.23 16.91 -33.94
N GLN A 30 -4.07 15.94 -33.60
CA GLN A 30 -4.91 15.99 -32.40
C GLN A 30 -4.08 16.03 -31.12
N VAL A 31 -3.02 15.22 -31.04
CA VAL A 31 -2.08 15.22 -29.91
C VAL A 31 -1.43 16.59 -29.76
N ARG A 32 -0.98 17.23 -30.85
CA ARG A 32 -0.42 18.60 -30.80
C ARG A 32 -1.43 19.62 -30.28
N LYS A 33 -2.68 19.58 -30.75
CA LYS A 33 -3.73 20.50 -30.30
C LYS A 33 -4.06 20.29 -28.82
N GLN A 34 -4.18 19.05 -28.38
CA GLN A 34 -4.37 18.70 -26.97
C GLN A 34 -3.21 19.23 -26.12
N PHE A 35 -1.97 19.08 -26.61
CA PHE A 35 -0.78 19.58 -25.93
C PHE A 35 -0.80 21.10 -25.78
N VAL A 36 -1.10 21.86 -26.85
CA VAL A 36 -1.20 23.33 -26.79
C VAL A 36 -2.26 23.79 -25.79
N ILE A 37 -3.44 23.16 -25.79
CA ILE A 37 -4.52 23.46 -24.84
C ILE A 37 -4.05 23.25 -23.39
N LEU A 38 -3.37 22.13 -23.14
CA LEU A 38 -2.80 21.85 -21.83
C LEU A 38 -1.69 22.84 -21.48
N GLU A 39 -0.92 23.31 -22.46
CA GLU A 39 0.17 24.26 -22.27
C GLU A 39 -0.31 25.64 -21.86
N GLU A 40 -1.35 26.14 -22.52
CA GLU A 40 -2.00 27.40 -22.18
C GLU A 40 -2.63 27.34 -20.78
N TYR A 41 -3.35 26.25 -20.49
CA TYR A 41 -3.91 26.03 -19.16
C TYR A 41 -2.81 25.98 -18.08
N ALA A 42 -1.70 25.30 -18.36
CA ALA A 42 -0.58 25.24 -17.44
C ALA A 42 0.00 26.64 -17.16
N LYS A 43 0.24 27.44 -18.20
CA LYS A 43 0.71 28.83 -18.05
C LYS A 43 -0.25 29.67 -17.19
N LEU A 44 -1.55 29.59 -17.45
CA LEU A 44 -2.59 30.30 -16.69
C LEU A 44 -2.62 29.92 -15.21
N LYS A 45 -2.27 28.68 -14.88
CA LYS A 45 -2.25 28.16 -13.51
C LYS A 45 -0.87 28.20 -12.86
N GLY A 46 0.14 28.75 -13.53
CA GLY A 46 1.53 28.75 -13.06
C GLY A 46 2.08 27.33 -12.89
N LEU A 47 1.71 26.40 -13.78
CA LEU A 47 2.17 25.02 -13.80
C LEU A 47 3.31 24.86 -14.82
N THR A 48 4.21 23.91 -14.56
CA THR A 48 5.36 23.61 -15.42
C THR A 48 5.24 22.17 -15.93
N PHE A 49 5.50 21.94 -17.22
CA PHE A 49 5.63 20.57 -17.72
C PHE A 49 6.96 20.00 -17.29
N VAL A 50 6.93 18.79 -16.75
CA VAL A 50 8.10 18.05 -16.31
C VAL A 50 8.05 16.66 -16.91
N GLU A 51 9.14 16.24 -17.54
CA GLU A 51 9.22 14.88 -18.03
C GLU A 51 9.18 13.88 -16.87
N VAL A 52 8.38 12.82 -17.02
CA VAL A 52 8.32 11.71 -16.07
C VAL A 52 8.55 10.38 -16.78
N ASP A 53 9.31 9.47 -16.17
CA ASP A 53 9.44 8.13 -16.71
C ASP A 53 8.09 7.38 -16.77
N THR A 54 8.06 6.21 -17.43
CA THR A 54 6.88 5.32 -17.46
C THR A 54 6.41 4.87 -16.06
N SER A 55 7.21 5.13 -15.03
CA SER A 55 6.90 4.89 -13.61
C SER A 55 6.46 6.15 -12.87
N ASN A 56 6.10 7.23 -13.59
CA ASN A 56 5.66 8.52 -13.05
C ASN A 56 6.72 9.21 -12.18
N ARG A 57 8.01 9.06 -12.53
CA ARG A 57 9.09 9.72 -11.83
C ARG A 57 9.65 10.91 -12.59
N LEU A 58 9.78 12.05 -11.92
CA LEU A 58 10.29 13.30 -12.50
C LEU A 58 11.76 13.17 -12.90
N SER A 59 12.09 13.52 -14.14
CA SER A 59 13.48 13.68 -14.60
C SER A 59 14.03 15.04 -14.14
N MET A 60 15.28 15.03 -13.67
CA MET A 60 15.89 16.16 -12.95
C MET A 60 16.58 17.18 -13.85
N GLU A 61 15.91 17.79 -14.83
CA GLU A 61 16.43 19.07 -15.36
C GLU A 61 16.17 20.25 -14.39
N PHE A 62 15.43 20.02 -13.30
CA PHE A 62 15.00 21.04 -12.33
C PHE A 62 15.67 20.99 -10.94
N VAL A 63 16.55 20.01 -10.63
CA VAL A 63 17.19 19.88 -9.30
C VAL A 63 18.62 19.35 -9.47
N ASP A 64 19.62 20.07 -8.96
CA ASP A 64 21.04 19.75 -9.20
C ASP A 64 21.49 18.36 -8.70
N ALA A 65 22.37 17.76 -9.52
CA ALA A 65 23.41 16.74 -9.29
C ALA A 65 23.22 15.66 -8.20
N PHE A 66 22.40 14.64 -8.49
CA PHE A 66 22.68 13.19 -8.32
C PHE A 66 21.36 12.41 -8.57
N HIS A 67 21.13 12.00 -9.82
CA HIS A 67 20.12 11.03 -10.30
C HIS A 67 19.05 10.50 -9.29
N ALA A 68 18.13 11.34 -8.83
CA ALA A 68 17.03 10.91 -7.97
C ALA A 68 15.69 11.13 -8.68
N PHE A 69 15.20 10.09 -9.34
CA PHE A 69 13.87 10.07 -9.95
C PHE A 69 12.78 10.00 -8.88
N HIS A 70 12.09 11.11 -8.63
CA HIS A 70 11.06 11.20 -7.58
C HIS A 70 9.66 10.93 -8.13
N ARG A 71 8.88 10.06 -7.46
CA ARG A 71 7.49 9.79 -7.84
C ARG A 71 6.58 10.94 -7.42
N TYR A 72 5.58 11.30 -8.24
CA TYR A 72 4.62 12.36 -7.92
C TYR A 72 3.19 11.84 -7.68
N CYS A 73 2.40 12.56 -6.88
CA CYS A 73 0.97 12.35 -6.70
C CYS A 73 0.16 13.51 -7.29
N TYR A 74 -0.52 13.28 -8.41
CA TYR A 74 -1.40 14.29 -9.02
C TYR A 74 -2.65 14.60 -8.19
N MET A 75 -3.15 13.63 -7.42
CA MET A 75 -4.34 13.81 -6.58
C MET A 75 -4.05 14.70 -5.36
N CYS A 76 -2.88 14.51 -4.75
CA CYS A 76 -2.48 15.27 -3.56
C CYS A 76 -1.59 16.49 -3.88
N GLY A 77 -1.07 16.60 -5.10
CA GLY A 77 -0.18 17.69 -5.51
C GLY A 77 1.19 17.67 -4.81
N LEU A 78 1.73 16.50 -4.50
CA LEU A 78 2.98 16.35 -3.72
C LEU A 78 3.91 15.30 -4.31
N ILE A 79 5.21 15.47 -4.04
CA ILE A 79 6.24 14.46 -4.30
C ILE A 79 6.07 13.33 -3.28
N LYS A 80 5.92 12.10 -3.77
CA LYS A 80 5.78 10.91 -2.95
C LYS A 80 7.16 10.50 -2.42
N PRO A 81 7.32 10.36 -1.10
CA PRO A 81 8.47 9.66 -0.54
C PRO A 81 8.59 8.23 -1.08
N ASP A 82 9.75 7.63 -0.85
CA ASP A 82 9.92 6.20 -1.11
C ASP A 82 8.86 5.40 -0.35
N ARG A 83 8.39 4.32 -0.98
CA ARG A 83 7.32 3.44 -0.46
C ARG A 83 5.96 4.12 -0.18
N CYS A 84 5.77 5.39 -0.56
CA CYS A 84 4.49 6.10 -0.41
C CYS A 84 3.54 5.83 -1.59
N HIS A 85 2.27 5.55 -1.31
CA HIS A 85 1.22 5.37 -2.31
C HIS A 85 -0.04 6.17 -1.96
N HIS A 86 -0.78 6.62 -2.97
CA HIS A 86 -2.06 7.29 -2.76
C HIS A 86 -3.14 6.23 -2.58
N CYS A 87 -3.83 6.26 -1.44
CA CYS A 87 -4.99 5.42 -1.22
C CYS A 87 -6.25 6.20 -1.58
N MET A 88 -7.00 5.71 -2.58
CA MET A 88 -8.23 6.34 -3.03
C MET A 88 -9.31 6.35 -1.95
N SER A 89 -9.44 5.25 -1.18
CA SER A 89 -10.39 5.14 -0.08
C SER A 89 -10.09 6.11 1.07
N CYS A 90 -8.81 6.30 1.40
CA CYS A 90 -8.37 7.27 2.42
C CYS A 90 -8.28 8.71 1.85
N GLY A 91 -8.31 8.89 0.53
CA GLY A 91 -8.17 10.20 -0.15
C GLY A 91 -6.80 10.87 0.03
N ALA A 92 -5.77 10.13 0.44
CA ALA A 92 -4.49 10.69 0.85
C ALA A 92 -3.29 9.82 0.45
N CYS A 93 -2.12 10.44 0.36
CA CYS A 93 -0.84 9.75 0.25
C CYS A 93 -0.43 9.16 1.61
N VAL A 94 -0.16 7.86 1.62
CA VAL A 94 0.16 7.08 2.82
C VAL A 94 1.58 6.57 2.70
N VAL A 95 2.39 6.89 3.71
CA VAL A 95 3.80 6.55 3.80
C VAL A 95 3.98 5.08 4.17
N LYS A 96 4.92 4.38 3.49
CA LYS A 96 5.10 2.93 3.55
C LYS A 96 3.75 2.21 3.47
N TYR A 97 2.97 2.54 2.45
CA TYR A 97 1.61 2.03 2.27
C TYR A 97 1.66 0.52 2.05
N ASP A 98 0.93 -0.21 2.89
CA ASP A 98 0.78 -1.65 2.77
C ASP A 98 -0.52 -1.95 2.00
N HIS A 99 -1.66 -1.69 2.64
CA HIS A 99 -2.98 -1.83 2.04
C HIS A 99 -4.02 -0.97 2.76
N HIS A 100 -5.16 -0.73 2.12
CA HIS A 100 -6.36 -0.26 2.80
C HIS A 100 -7.11 -1.46 3.36
N CYS A 101 -7.31 -1.51 4.67
CA CYS A 101 -7.98 -2.61 5.33
C CYS A 101 -9.42 -2.20 5.69
N PRO A 102 -10.45 -2.78 5.03
CA PRO A 102 -11.84 -2.46 5.32
C PRO A 102 -12.23 -2.83 6.76
N TRP A 103 -11.60 -3.87 7.33
CA TRP A 103 -11.91 -4.40 8.67
C TRP A 103 -11.59 -3.42 9.81
N ILE A 104 -10.57 -2.58 9.62
CA ILE A 104 -10.22 -1.52 10.58
C ILE A 104 -10.56 -0.13 10.06
N ASN A 105 -11.22 -0.06 8.89
CA ASN A 105 -11.56 1.16 8.16
C ASN A 105 -10.41 2.18 8.09
N LYS A 106 -9.18 1.68 7.89
CA LYS A 106 -7.97 2.49 7.84
C LYS A 106 -6.92 1.85 6.93
N CYS A 107 -6.06 2.72 6.42
CA CYS A 107 -4.85 2.32 5.75
C CYS A 107 -3.85 1.69 6.75
N VAL A 108 -3.32 0.51 6.42
CA VAL A 108 -2.16 -0.11 7.09
C VAL A 108 -0.90 0.46 6.43
N SER A 109 0.00 0.99 7.25
CA SER A 109 1.05 1.90 6.81
C SER A 109 2.22 1.91 7.78
N TYR A 110 3.24 2.71 7.50
CA TYR A 110 4.35 2.96 8.43
C TYR A 110 3.88 3.17 9.88
N ALA A 111 2.94 4.10 10.08
CA ALA A 111 2.55 4.57 11.40
C ALA A 111 1.88 3.49 12.26
N ASN A 112 1.19 2.52 11.65
CA ASN A 112 0.35 1.55 12.35
C ASN A 112 0.60 0.09 12.00
N TYR A 113 1.63 -0.22 11.21
CA TYR A 113 1.96 -1.60 10.82
C TYR A 113 2.16 -2.52 12.03
N LYS A 114 2.92 -2.07 13.04
CA LYS A 114 3.12 -2.80 14.29
C LYS A 114 1.79 -3.15 14.96
N PHE A 115 0.89 -2.17 15.10
CA PHE A 115 -0.41 -2.37 15.73
C PHE A 115 -1.28 -3.34 14.94
N PHE A 116 -1.23 -3.30 13.61
CA PHE A 116 -1.93 -4.24 12.75
C PHE A 116 -1.43 -5.69 12.94
N VAL A 117 -0.11 -5.90 12.95
CA VAL A 117 0.44 -7.25 13.18
C VAL A 117 0.13 -7.75 14.60
N LEU A 118 0.18 -6.87 15.60
CA LEU A 118 -0.23 -7.22 16.96
C LEU A 118 -1.72 -7.52 17.07
N TYR A 119 -2.58 -6.79 16.37
CA TYR A 119 -4.00 -7.09 16.27
C TYR A 119 -4.23 -8.51 15.73
N LEU A 120 -3.53 -8.91 14.66
CA LEU A 120 -3.59 -10.27 14.13
C LEU A 120 -3.09 -11.30 15.15
N PHE A 121 -1.94 -11.05 15.79
CA PHE A 121 -1.36 -11.93 16.79
C PHE A 121 -2.29 -12.15 17.99
N TYR A 122 -2.79 -11.07 18.61
CA TYR A 122 -3.67 -11.16 19.77
C TYR A 122 -5.04 -11.75 19.42
N SER A 123 -5.53 -11.53 18.20
CA SER A 123 -6.72 -12.24 17.71
C SER A 123 -6.47 -13.74 17.67
N CYS A 124 -5.35 -14.20 17.08
CA CYS A 124 -4.99 -15.62 17.08
C CYS A 124 -4.88 -16.20 18.50
N VAL A 125 -4.28 -15.47 19.45
CA VAL A 125 -4.19 -15.88 20.86
C VAL A 125 -5.57 -16.01 21.51
N LEU A 126 -6.45 -15.02 21.32
CA LEU A 126 -7.82 -15.05 21.84
C LEU A 126 -8.60 -16.24 21.29
N ILE A 127 -8.48 -16.51 20.00
CA ILE A 127 -9.13 -17.65 19.35
C ILE A 127 -8.58 -18.97 19.89
N ALA A 128 -7.26 -19.11 20.02
CA ALA A 128 -6.65 -20.30 20.61
C ALA A 128 -7.14 -20.52 22.05
N TRP A 129 -7.21 -19.46 22.86
CA TRP A 129 -7.79 -19.51 24.20
C TRP A 129 -9.23 -20.01 24.18
N CYS A 130 -10.10 -19.41 23.37
CA CYS A 130 -11.50 -19.82 23.23
C CYS A 130 -11.65 -21.29 22.83
N VAL A 131 -10.82 -21.78 21.90
CA VAL A 131 -10.83 -23.19 21.47
C VAL A 131 -10.42 -24.11 22.60
N LEU A 132 -9.35 -23.78 23.33
CA LEU A 132 -8.85 -24.59 24.44
C LEU A 132 -9.86 -24.67 25.60
N THR A 133 -10.44 -23.54 26.00
CA THR A 133 -11.45 -23.53 27.07
C THR A 133 -12.75 -24.22 26.64
N SER A 134 -13.12 -24.11 25.36
CA SER A 134 -14.31 -24.80 24.83
C SER A 134 -14.09 -26.31 24.70
N ALA A 135 -12.87 -26.75 24.34
CA ALA A 135 -12.51 -28.16 24.34
C ALA A 135 -12.64 -28.78 25.74
N GLU A 136 -12.23 -28.05 26.78
CA GLU A 136 -12.44 -28.48 28.17
C GLU A 136 -13.94 -28.67 28.49
N CYS A 137 -14.80 -27.73 28.09
CA CYS A 137 -16.26 -27.83 28.27
C CYS A 137 -16.83 -29.07 27.56
N ILE A 138 -16.37 -29.35 26.34
CA ILE A 138 -16.78 -30.53 25.57
C ILE A 138 -16.34 -31.82 26.28
N VAL A 139 -15.09 -31.90 26.74
CA VAL A 139 -14.59 -33.07 27.48
C VAL A 139 -15.41 -33.29 28.75
N ARG A 140 -15.69 -32.23 29.52
CA ARG A 140 -16.51 -32.31 30.74
C ARG A 140 -17.94 -32.78 30.47
N TYR A 141 -18.53 -32.41 29.32
CA TYR A 141 -19.86 -32.87 28.92
C TYR A 141 -19.91 -34.40 28.79
N PHE A 142 -18.92 -34.99 28.10
CA PHE A 142 -18.82 -36.45 27.92
C PHE A 142 -18.49 -37.16 29.23
N VAL A 143 -17.51 -36.66 30.00
CA VAL A 143 -17.08 -37.29 31.27
C VAL A 143 -18.21 -37.31 32.30
N ARG A 144 -19.01 -36.24 32.39
CA ARG A 144 -20.12 -36.13 33.36
C ARG A 144 -21.44 -36.74 32.87
N GLN A 145 -21.47 -37.35 31.68
CA GLN A 145 -22.65 -38.03 31.13
C GLN A 145 -23.93 -37.16 31.12
N ARG A 146 -23.80 -35.86 30.82
CA ARG A 146 -24.92 -34.89 30.83
C ARG A 146 -25.75 -34.91 29.54
N TRP A 147 -26.09 -36.09 29.03
CA TRP A 147 -26.54 -36.33 27.66
C TRP A 147 -27.81 -35.57 27.23
N LEU A 148 -28.76 -35.33 28.14
CA LEU A 148 -30.02 -34.65 27.83
C LEU A 148 -30.01 -33.19 28.30
N ASP A 149 -29.64 -32.94 29.55
CA ASP A 149 -29.64 -31.59 30.14
C ASP A 149 -28.56 -30.66 29.52
N GLY A 150 -27.47 -31.24 29.01
CA GLY A 150 -26.35 -30.49 28.45
C GLY A 150 -26.38 -30.34 26.93
N LEU A 151 -27.30 -31.01 26.22
CA LEU A 151 -27.28 -31.10 24.76
C LEU A 151 -27.35 -29.73 24.05
N PRO A 152 -28.21 -28.77 24.44
CA PRO A 152 -28.25 -27.45 23.80
C PRO A 152 -26.93 -26.68 23.98
N HIS A 153 -26.33 -26.75 25.17
CA HIS A 153 -25.06 -26.10 25.47
C HIS A 153 -23.91 -26.74 24.69
N PHE A 154 -23.90 -28.06 24.59
CA PHE A 154 -22.92 -28.80 23.80
C PHE A 154 -22.99 -28.40 22.32
N ILE A 155 -24.18 -28.35 21.73
CA ILE A 155 -24.38 -27.94 20.33
C ILE A 155 -23.89 -26.50 20.13
N LEU A 156 -24.27 -25.57 21.01
CA LEU A 156 -23.87 -24.16 20.91
C LEU A 156 -22.35 -23.98 21.00
N VAL A 157 -21.70 -24.60 21.99
CA VAL A 157 -20.24 -24.53 22.17
C VAL A 157 -19.52 -25.16 20.99
N SER A 158 -19.98 -26.31 20.51
CA SER A 158 -19.39 -26.99 19.35
C SER A 158 -19.52 -26.15 18.07
N ALA A 159 -20.69 -25.55 17.83
CA ALA A 159 -20.92 -24.65 16.69
C ALA A 159 -20.02 -23.41 16.77
N ALA A 160 -19.87 -22.81 17.96
CA ALA A 160 -18.99 -21.68 18.19
C ALA A 160 -17.52 -22.03 17.92
N VAL A 161 -17.03 -23.20 18.36
CA VAL A 161 -15.66 -23.67 18.08
C VAL A 161 -15.44 -23.87 16.58
N ILE A 162 -16.37 -24.52 15.89
CA ILE A 162 -16.27 -24.73 14.44
C ILE A 162 -16.21 -23.38 13.71
N LEU A 163 -17.10 -22.44 14.08
CA LEU A 163 -17.11 -21.11 13.50
C LEU A 163 -15.79 -20.37 13.75
N CYS A 164 -15.30 -20.38 14.99
CA CYS A 164 -14.01 -19.78 15.34
C CYS A 164 -12.86 -20.41 14.54
N MET A 165 -12.80 -21.74 14.41
CA MET A 165 -11.73 -22.40 13.66
C MET A 165 -11.78 -22.08 12.16
N VAL A 166 -12.95 -22.16 11.53
CA VAL A 166 -13.14 -21.91 10.09
C VAL A 166 -12.84 -20.46 9.74
N PHE A 167 -13.41 -19.50 10.50
CA PHE A 167 -13.32 -18.09 10.18
C PHE A 167 -12.11 -17.38 10.78
N SER A 168 -11.33 -18.03 11.65
CA SER A 168 -10.20 -17.37 12.30
C SER A 168 -8.85 -18.02 12.01
N TYR A 169 -8.72 -19.35 12.06
CA TYR A 169 -7.41 -19.97 11.86
C TYR A 169 -6.93 -19.81 10.43
N TYR A 170 -7.80 -20.08 9.46
CA TYR A 170 -7.43 -20.03 8.05
C TYR A 170 -7.18 -18.60 7.56
N PRO A 171 -8.09 -17.61 7.75
CA PRO A 171 -7.83 -16.26 7.25
C PRO A 171 -6.87 -15.45 8.13
N LEU A 172 -7.04 -15.42 9.47
CA LEU A 172 -6.19 -14.59 10.33
C LEU A 172 -4.80 -15.20 10.56
N GLY A 173 -4.73 -16.52 10.74
CA GLY A 173 -3.46 -17.23 10.92
C GLY A 173 -2.56 -17.15 9.69
N GLN A 174 -3.10 -17.39 8.49
CA GLN A 174 -2.33 -17.24 7.24
C GLN A 174 -1.93 -15.79 7.00
N LEU A 175 -2.81 -14.84 7.28
CA LEU A 175 -2.49 -13.41 7.17
C LEU A 175 -1.36 -13.03 8.14
N LEU A 176 -1.37 -13.52 9.37
CA LEU A 176 -0.30 -13.31 10.35
C LEU A 176 1.04 -13.86 9.84
N ILE A 177 1.07 -15.11 9.37
CA ILE A 177 2.28 -15.74 8.82
C ILE A 177 2.79 -14.95 7.62
N TYR A 178 1.89 -14.53 6.73
CA TYR A 178 2.22 -13.73 5.56
C TYR A 178 2.84 -12.39 5.96
N HIS A 179 2.25 -11.63 6.87
CA HIS A 179 2.81 -10.36 7.31
C HIS A 179 4.12 -10.51 8.10
N PHE A 180 4.30 -11.59 8.86
CA PHE A 180 5.61 -11.88 9.47
C PHE A 180 6.68 -12.15 8.39
N LYS A 181 6.34 -12.87 7.32
CA LYS A 181 7.25 -13.06 6.18
C LYS A 181 7.60 -11.72 5.55
N LEU A 182 6.61 -10.87 5.26
CA LEU A 182 6.84 -9.52 4.72
C LEU A 182 7.73 -8.67 5.62
N ALA A 183 7.46 -8.67 6.93
CA ALA A 183 8.27 -7.96 7.92
C ALA A 183 9.71 -8.47 7.96
N SER A 184 9.93 -9.78 7.79
CA SER A 184 11.27 -10.37 7.74
C SER A 184 12.05 -10.07 6.46
N LEU A 185 11.35 -9.74 5.36
CA LEU A 185 11.94 -9.32 4.08
C LEU A 185 11.97 -7.78 3.90
N ASN A 186 11.33 -7.04 4.81
CA ASN A 186 11.10 -5.59 4.74
C ASN A 186 10.32 -5.14 3.50
N GLU A 187 9.31 -5.91 3.13
CA GLU A 187 8.42 -5.61 2.01
C GLU A 187 7.02 -5.27 2.53
N THR A 188 6.28 -4.50 1.73
CA THR A 188 4.84 -4.30 1.89
C THR A 188 4.06 -5.22 0.96
N THR A 189 2.78 -5.41 1.22
CA THR A 189 1.88 -6.11 0.29
C THR A 189 1.86 -5.46 -1.09
N CYS A 190 1.94 -4.12 -1.13
CA CYS A 190 1.98 -3.37 -2.39
C CYS A 190 3.26 -3.66 -3.20
N GLU A 191 4.41 -3.73 -2.53
CA GLU A 191 5.71 -4.01 -3.18
C GLU A 191 5.82 -5.45 -3.66
N GLN A 192 5.18 -6.40 -2.97
CA GLN A 192 5.08 -7.79 -3.42
C GLN A 192 4.20 -7.93 -4.67
N ALA A 193 3.08 -7.21 -4.73
CA ALA A 193 2.20 -7.23 -5.90
C ALA A 193 2.85 -6.58 -7.13
N LYS A 194 3.65 -5.54 -6.92
CA LYS A 194 4.42 -4.87 -7.97
C LYS A 194 5.79 -4.48 -7.43
N PRO A 195 6.85 -5.23 -7.78
CA PRO A 195 8.21 -4.93 -7.35
C PRO A 195 8.56 -3.47 -7.65
N PRO A 196 9.05 -2.71 -6.66
CA PRO A 196 9.43 -1.34 -6.89
C PRO A 196 10.69 -1.36 -7.77
N ASN A 197 10.64 -0.67 -8.90
CA ASN A 197 11.88 -0.17 -9.46
C ASN A 197 12.37 0.89 -8.45
N ILE A 198 13.56 0.71 -7.86
CA ILE A 198 14.11 1.64 -6.87
C ILE A 198 15.22 2.43 -7.56
N ARG A 199 14.97 3.73 -7.80
CA ARG A 199 15.94 4.65 -8.43
C ARG A 199 16.55 4.17 -9.75
N GLY A 200 15.80 3.38 -10.53
CA GLY A 200 16.26 2.86 -11.82
C GLY A 200 16.84 1.45 -11.76
N ASP A 201 17.09 0.91 -10.56
CA ASP A 201 17.54 -0.46 -10.37
C ASP A 201 16.34 -1.38 -10.04
N PRO A 202 15.96 -2.32 -10.93
CA PRO A 202 14.89 -3.28 -10.66
C PRO A 202 15.31 -4.39 -9.68
N LYS A 203 16.59 -4.53 -9.38
CA LYS A 203 17.13 -5.52 -8.45
C LYS A 203 17.41 -4.95 -7.05
N ALA A 204 17.35 -3.63 -6.90
CA ALA A 204 17.48 -3.00 -5.60
C ALA A 204 16.25 -3.31 -4.72
N ASP A 205 16.48 -3.51 -3.43
CA ASP A 205 15.42 -3.81 -2.45
C ASP A 205 15.68 -3.14 -1.09
N TYR A 206 14.73 -3.30 -0.16
CA TYR A 206 14.82 -2.77 1.21
C TYR A 206 15.27 -3.82 2.23
N ASN A 207 15.72 -5.00 1.79
CA ASN A 207 16.02 -6.11 2.67
C ASN A 207 17.43 -5.96 3.28
N MET A 208 17.48 -5.65 4.58
CA MET A 208 18.72 -5.41 5.33
C MET A 208 19.09 -6.58 6.27
N GLY A 209 18.47 -7.75 6.08
CA GLY A 209 18.58 -8.91 6.96
C GLY A 209 17.49 -8.97 8.03
N THR A 210 17.06 -10.20 8.36
CA THR A 210 15.83 -10.46 9.15
C THR A 210 15.73 -9.66 10.45
N TYR A 211 16.79 -9.62 11.27
CA TYR A 211 16.76 -8.87 12.53
C TYR A 211 16.56 -7.36 12.32
N ARG A 212 17.29 -6.76 11.36
CA ARG A 212 17.17 -5.34 11.05
C ARG A 212 15.79 -5.01 10.46
N ASN A 213 15.25 -5.89 9.65
CA ASN A 213 13.93 -5.76 9.04
C ASN A 213 12.81 -5.82 10.11
N LEU A 214 12.88 -6.80 11.01
CA LEU A 214 11.95 -6.91 12.14
C LEU A 214 12.08 -5.70 13.09
N ARG A 215 13.30 -5.24 13.38
CA ARG A 215 13.52 -4.01 14.16
C ARG A 215 12.91 -2.78 13.46
N ALA A 216 12.97 -2.70 12.12
CA ALA A 216 12.33 -1.63 11.37
C ALA A 216 10.79 -1.69 11.38
N ALA A 217 10.20 -2.88 11.61
CA ALA A 217 8.75 -3.07 11.68
C ALA A 217 8.19 -2.93 13.11
N PHE A 218 8.88 -3.49 14.10
CA PHE A 218 8.43 -3.56 15.50
C PHE A 218 9.14 -2.59 16.44
N GLY A 219 10.18 -1.92 15.96
CA GLY A 219 10.87 -0.88 16.70
C GLY A 219 12.04 -1.37 17.55
N TRP A 220 12.51 -0.48 18.43
CA TRP A 220 13.69 -0.71 19.28
C TRP A 220 13.50 -1.80 20.36
N GLY A 221 12.25 -2.10 20.72
CA GLY A 221 11.89 -3.04 21.79
C GLY A 221 10.38 -3.09 22.02
N LEU A 222 9.94 -3.73 23.10
CA LEU A 222 8.51 -3.87 23.45
C LEU A 222 7.66 -4.38 22.27
N TRP A 223 8.19 -5.36 21.52
CA TRP A 223 7.60 -5.80 20.26
C TRP A 223 6.18 -6.32 20.41
N LEU A 224 5.87 -6.96 21.53
CA LEU A 224 4.54 -7.49 21.83
C LEU A 224 3.56 -6.42 22.33
N PHE A 225 4.03 -5.26 22.79
CA PHE A 225 3.15 -4.25 23.36
C PHE A 225 2.69 -3.24 22.30
N PRO A 226 1.41 -2.83 22.30
CA PRO A 226 0.87 -1.86 21.36
C PRO A 226 1.27 -0.43 21.77
N VAL A 227 2.57 -0.18 21.82
CA VAL A 227 3.19 1.13 22.03
C VAL A 227 4.03 1.51 20.82
N GLU A 228 4.11 2.79 20.54
CA GLU A 228 4.91 3.33 19.44
C GLU A 228 6.41 3.17 19.75
N THR A 229 7.12 2.47 18.87
CA THR A 229 8.55 2.11 19.06
C THR A 229 9.38 2.33 17.80
N HIS A 230 8.86 3.10 16.84
CA HIS A 230 9.47 3.37 15.55
C HIS A 230 10.95 3.77 15.67
N VAL A 231 11.78 3.21 14.78
CA VAL A 231 13.24 3.46 14.71
C VAL A 231 13.63 4.34 13.53
N ASN A 232 12.70 4.59 12.62
CA ASN A 232 12.92 5.37 11.40
C ASN A 232 12.01 6.60 11.43
N ASP A 233 12.12 7.47 10.44
CA ASP A 233 11.23 8.63 10.26
C ASP A 233 10.03 8.32 9.34
N GLY A 234 10.00 7.13 8.74
CA GLY A 234 9.03 6.72 7.73
C GLY A 234 9.27 7.35 6.36
N MET A 235 10.19 8.30 6.22
CA MET A 235 10.44 9.03 4.98
C MET A 235 11.67 8.50 4.24
N HIS A 236 12.65 8.00 4.99
CA HIS A 236 13.89 7.44 4.46
C HIS A 236 14.04 5.98 4.84
N PHE A 237 14.31 5.14 3.83
CA PHE A 237 14.49 3.70 4.00
C PHE A 237 15.87 3.30 3.45
N PRO A 238 16.67 2.53 4.21
CA PRO A 238 17.91 1.97 3.68
C PRO A 238 17.63 1.08 2.46
N ILE A 239 18.38 1.30 1.38
CA ILE A 239 18.26 0.54 0.13
C ILE A 239 19.51 -0.32 -0.03
N ARG A 240 19.31 -1.58 -0.40
CA ARG A 240 20.34 -2.51 -0.83
C ARG A 240 20.37 -2.50 -2.36
N TYR A 241 21.46 -1.98 -2.94
CA TYR A 241 21.69 -2.00 -4.38
C TYR A 241 22.42 -3.28 -4.80
N THR A 242 22.14 -3.75 -6.01
CA THR A 242 23.01 -4.72 -6.70
C THR A 242 23.67 -4.00 -7.88
N ILE A 243 24.89 -4.38 -8.27
CA ILE A 243 25.67 -3.64 -9.29
C ILE A 243 24.84 -3.45 -10.58
N ALA A 244 24.69 -2.19 -11.01
CA ALA A 244 23.59 -1.67 -11.83
C ALA A 244 23.65 -2.04 -13.33
N ALA A 245 22.47 -2.23 -13.94
CA ALA A 245 22.28 -2.19 -15.39
C ALA A 245 21.52 -0.91 -15.75
N THR A 246 22.20 0.02 -16.42
CA THR A 246 21.70 1.34 -16.80
C THR A 246 20.87 1.28 -18.09
N GLY A 247 19.56 1.49 -18.00
CA GLY A 247 18.70 1.66 -19.19
C GLY A 247 17.24 1.98 -18.83
N VAL A 248 16.91 3.27 -18.64
CA VAL A 248 15.54 3.75 -18.36
C VAL A 248 15.01 4.56 -19.55
N LYS A 249 13.73 4.38 -19.92
CA LYS A 249 12.99 5.13 -20.96
C LYS A 249 12.02 6.15 -20.32
N TYR A 250 11.85 7.34 -20.93
CA TYR A 250 11.13 8.50 -20.39
C TYR A 250 9.85 8.88 -21.17
N ASN A 251 8.89 9.56 -20.52
CA ASN A 251 7.67 10.18 -21.08
C ASN A 251 7.50 11.63 -20.55
N ALA A 252 6.53 12.43 -21.03
CA ALA A 252 6.31 13.83 -20.58
C ALA A 252 4.99 14.05 -19.81
N VAL A 253 4.97 14.76 -18.66
CA VAL A 253 3.75 15.07 -17.86
C VAL A 253 3.79 16.50 -17.26
N SER A 254 2.72 17.00 -16.60
CA SER A 254 2.63 18.35 -16.00
C SER A 254 2.58 18.35 -14.47
N VAL A 255 3.29 19.29 -13.81
CA VAL A 255 3.45 19.39 -12.35
C VAL A 255 3.33 20.85 -11.85
N LYS A 256 2.89 21.05 -10.61
CA LYS A 256 2.83 22.36 -9.94
C LYS A 256 4.10 22.59 -9.13
N THR A 257 4.86 23.63 -9.42
CA THR A 257 6.01 24.05 -8.61
C THR A 257 5.54 25.01 -7.53
N SER A 258 5.92 24.74 -6.27
CA SER A 258 5.80 25.71 -5.19
C SER A 258 7.03 26.61 -5.23
N VAL A 259 6.86 27.86 -5.66
CA VAL A 259 7.79 28.95 -5.35
C VAL A 259 7.45 29.48 -3.95
#